data_AF-A0A7K4F8X0-F1
#
_entry.id   AF-A0A7K4F8X0-F1
#
_cell.length_a   1.000
_cell.length_b   1.000
_cell.length_c   1.000
_cell.angle_alpha   90.00
_cell.angle_beta   90.00
_cell.angle_gamma   90.00
#
_symmetry.space_group_name_H-M   'P 1'
#
loop_
_entity.id
_entity.type
_entity.pdbx_description
1 polymer ?
#
loop_
_entity_poly.entity_id
_entity_poly.type
_entity_poly.pdbx_seq_one_letter_code
_entity_poly.pdbx_strand_id
1 'polypeptide(L)'
;MPIDEKFVENLEVVGKTSHSDGENKHFIWGKGRTDGNAFSNAEVKAAYEARGEEQVPLGIHGTTVAVDWDDCTAQGSCMSVCPVQTFQWYRTEKDIPAADCLDATFDGTGLT
;
A
#
# COMPACT_ATOMS: atom_id res chain seq x y z
N MET A 1 -11.61 -1.77 -8.68
CA MET A 1 -12.99 -1.89 -8.11
C MET A 1 -12.99 -1.17 -6.77
N PRO A 2 -14.12 -0.62 -6.29
CA PRO A 2 -14.16 -0.10 -4.93
C PRO A 2 -13.71 -1.19 -3.94
N ILE A 3 -12.94 -0.80 -2.94
CA ILE A 3 -12.54 -1.66 -1.83
C ILE A 3 -13.80 -2.27 -1.18
N ASP A 4 -13.77 -3.54 -0.81
CA ASP A 4 -14.87 -4.16 -0.08
C ASP A 4 -15.01 -3.49 1.28
N GLU A 5 -16.12 -2.81 1.55
CA GLU A 5 -16.34 -2.11 2.83
C GLU A 5 -16.29 -3.03 4.06
N LYS A 6 -16.47 -4.34 3.85
CA LYS A 6 -16.41 -5.37 4.90
C LYS A 6 -15.11 -6.17 4.90
N PHE A 7 -14.05 -5.68 4.25
CA PHE A 7 -12.78 -6.40 4.17
C PHE A 7 -12.23 -6.79 5.55
N VAL A 8 -12.48 -6.00 6.60
CA VAL A 8 -12.06 -6.29 7.98
C VAL A 8 -12.80 -7.48 8.61
N GLU A 9 -13.98 -7.83 8.12
CA GLU A 9 -14.75 -9.02 8.52
C GLU A 9 -14.39 -10.22 7.65
N ASN A 10 -14.09 -9.97 6.38
CA ASN A 10 -13.94 -10.99 5.34
C ASN A 10 -12.49 -11.49 5.17
N LEU A 11 -11.50 -10.70 5.59
CA LEU A 11 -10.09 -10.99 5.40
C LEU A 11 -9.35 -11.10 6.73
N GLU A 12 -8.35 -11.97 6.75
CA GLU A 12 -7.43 -12.10 7.88
C GLU A 12 -6.25 -11.14 7.72
N VAL A 13 -5.70 -10.71 8.85
CA VAL A 13 -4.43 -9.96 8.89
C VAL A 13 -3.29 -10.93 8.61
N VAL A 14 -2.52 -10.67 7.55
CA VAL A 14 -1.38 -11.50 7.11
C VAL A 14 -0.02 -10.88 7.43
N GLY A 15 0.01 -9.61 7.82
CA GLY A 15 1.23 -8.88 8.14
C GLY A 15 0.94 -7.47 8.62
N LYS A 16 1.98 -6.67 8.79
CA LYS A 16 1.83 -5.25 9.15
C LYS A 16 2.96 -4.39 8.60
N THR A 17 2.74 -3.10 8.46
CA THR A 17 3.81 -2.09 8.41
C THR A 17 3.82 -1.36 9.75
N SER A 18 4.98 -1.19 10.37
CA SER A 18 5.08 -0.54 11.69
C SER A 18 5.59 0.88 11.56
N HIS A 19 5.20 1.76 12.49
CA HIS A 19 5.83 3.06 12.67
C HIS A 19 6.94 2.95 13.73
N SER A 20 7.96 3.78 13.64
CA SER A 20 9.12 3.72 14.56
C SER A 20 8.83 4.23 15.98
N ASP A 21 7.69 4.89 16.19
CA ASP A 21 7.19 5.24 17.52
C ASP A 21 6.78 4.02 18.37
N GLY A 22 6.68 2.84 17.76
CA GLY A 22 6.31 1.60 18.44
C GLY A 22 4.82 1.45 18.78
N GLU A 23 4.01 2.46 18.47
CA GLU A 23 2.56 2.48 18.73
C GLU A 23 1.76 2.32 17.45
N ASN A 24 2.11 3.10 16.41
CA ASN A 24 1.36 3.16 15.17
C ASN A 24 1.76 2.05 14.19
N LYS A 25 0.78 1.54 13.44
CA LYS A 25 0.97 0.49 12.44
C LYS A 25 -0.19 0.45 11.46
N HIS A 26 0.07 -0.06 10.27
CA HIS A 26 -0.95 -0.48 9.31
C HIS A 26 -0.99 -2.01 9.28
N PHE A 27 -2.18 -2.59 9.35
CA PHE A 27 -2.35 -4.02 9.10
C PHE A 27 -2.39 -4.27 7.60
N ILE A 28 -1.96 -5.46 7.22
CA ILE A 28 -2.04 -5.94 5.84
C ILE A 28 -3.10 -7.04 5.82
N TRP A 29 -4.19 -6.77 5.11
CA TRP A 29 -5.39 -7.59 5.10
C TRP A 29 -5.46 -8.41 3.81
N GLY A 30 -5.54 -9.73 3.98
CA GLY A 30 -5.59 -10.69 2.88
C GLY A 30 -4.26 -10.86 2.14
N LYS A 31 -4.17 -11.91 1.32
CA LYS A 31 -2.99 -12.23 0.50
C LYS A 31 -2.90 -11.40 -0.80
N GLY A 32 -3.78 -10.42 -0.95
CA GLY A 32 -3.97 -9.67 -2.18
C GLY A 32 -4.60 -10.43 -3.33
N ARG A 33 -4.74 -9.74 -4.47
CA ARG A 33 -5.34 -10.23 -5.71
C ARG A 33 -4.66 -9.67 -6.96
N THR A 34 -4.71 -10.39 -8.07
CA THR A 34 -4.11 -9.98 -9.35
C THR A 34 -5.10 -9.33 -10.33
N ASP A 35 -6.39 -9.30 -9.99
CA ASP A 35 -7.46 -8.73 -10.81
C ASP A 35 -7.73 -7.25 -10.49
N GLY A 36 -6.96 -6.66 -9.58
CA GLY A 36 -7.03 -5.24 -9.23
C GLY A 36 -6.45 -4.32 -10.31
N ASN A 37 -6.83 -3.04 -10.25
CA ASN A 37 -6.43 -2.03 -11.23
C ASN A 37 -4.91 -1.84 -11.35
N ALA A 38 -4.14 -2.09 -10.29
CA ALA A 38 -2.68 -1.95 -10.32
C ALA A 38 -2.04 -2.91 -11.34
N PHE A 39 -2.60 -4.12 -11.50
CA PHE A 39 -2.07 -5.15 -12.42
C PHE A 39 -2.43 -4.93 -13.88
N SER A 40 -3.47 -4.13 -14.14
CA SER A 40 -3.89 -3.81 -15.52
C SER A 40 -3.34 -2.46 -16.00
N ASN A 41 -3.04 -1.54 -15.08
CA ASN A 41 -2.55 -0.19 -15.39
C ASN A 41 -1.17 -0.21 -16.08
N ALA A 42 -1.05 0.52 -17.20
CA ALA A 42 0.17 0.54 -18.02
C ALA A 42 1.34 1.25 -17.34
N GLU A 43 1.10 2.35 -16.62
CA GLU A 43 2.13 3.12 -15.93
C GLU A 43 2.70 2.35 -14.75
N VAL A 44 1.84 1.66 -13.99
CA VAL A 44 2.26 0.79 -12.89
C VAL A 44 3.17 -0.32 -13.42
N LYS A 45 2.74 -1.06 -14.45
CA LYS A 45 3.56 -2.13 -15.05
C LYS A 45 4.91 -1.61 -15.56
N ALA A 46 4.91 -0.47 -16.25
CA ALA A 46 6.14 0.14 -16.75
C ALA A 46 7.07 0.56 -15.59
N ALA A 47 6.53 1.03 -14.47
CA ALA A 47 7.33 1.39 -13.30
C ALA A 47 7.98 0.16 -12.63
N TYR A 48 7.25 -0.96 -12.50
CA TYR A 48 7.81 -2.23 -12.02
C TYR A 48 8.90 -2.76 -12.98
N GLU A 49 8.64 -2.76 -14.29
CA GLU A 49 9.59 -3.19 -15.32
C GLU A 49 10.87 -2.34 -15.31
N ALA A 50 10.74 -1.01 -15.25
CA ALA A 50 11.87 -0.09 -15.22
C ALA A 50 12.81 -0.30 -14.02
N ARG A 51 12.28 -0.86 -12.92
CA ARG A 51 13.07 -1.18 -11.71
C ARG A 51 13.48 -2.65 -11.62
N GLY A 52 13.07 -3.48 -12.57
CA GLY A 52 13.35 -4.93 -12.55
C GLY A 52 12.66 -5.65 -11.40
N GLU A 53 11.52 -5.14 -10.94
CA GLU A 53 10.76 -5.69 -9.82
C GLU A 53 9.56 -6.50 -10.32
N GLU A 54 9.27 -7.61 -9.65
CA GLU A 54 8.06 -8.38 -9.92
C GLU A 54 6.85 -7.74 -9.21
N GLN A 55 5.79 -7.48 -9.98
CA GLN A 55 4.53 -7.05 -9.41
C GLN A 55 3.80 -8.25 -8.80
N VAL A 56 3.68 -8.26 -7.47
CA VAL A 56 3.02 -9.32 -6.72
C VAL A 56 1.79 -8.77 -5.99
N PRO A 57 0.81 -9.62 -5.62
CA PRO A 57 -0.31 -9.19 -4.80
C PRO A 57 0.15 -8.73 -3.40
N LEU A 58 -0.37 -7.59 -2.95
CA LEU A 58 0.06 -6.94 -1.70
C LEU A 58 -1.08 -6.76 -0.70
N GLY A 59 -2.33 -6.90 -1.11
CA GLY A 59 -3.49 -6.79 -0.25
C GLY A 59 -3.82 -5.36 0.16
N ILE A 60 -4.65 -5.25 1.21
CA ILE A 60 -5.15 -3.97 1.70
C ILE A 60 -4.30 -3.53 2.90
N HIS A 61 -3.78 -2.31 2.87
CA HIS A 61 -2.90 -1.76 3.90
C HIS A 61 -3.62 -0.66 4.68
N GLY A 62 -3.77 -0.84 5.99
CA GLY A 62 -4.31 0.20 6.86
C GLY A 62 -4.94 -0.29 8.16
N THR A 63 -5.55 0.65 8.88
CA THR A 63 -6.33 0.41 10.09
C THR A 63 -7.69 1.09 9.96
N THR A 64 -7.82 2.32 10.44
CA THR A 64 -9.05 3.13 10.34
C THR A 64 -9.27 3.64 8.91
N VAL A 65 -8.19 3.94 8.20
CA VAL A 65 -8.17 4.28 6.77
C VAL A 65 -7.23 3.30 6.09
N ALA A 66 -7.60 2.80 4.91
CA ALA A 66 -6.84 1.77 4.21
C ALA A 66 -6.77 2.03 2.70
N VAL A 67 -5.73 1.50 2.08
CA VAL A 67 -5.51 1.49 0.63
C VAL A 67 -5.42 0.05 0.16
N ASP A 68 -6.23 -0.33 -0.83
CA ASP A 68 -6.03 -1.57 -1.58
C ASP A 68 -4.83 -1.39 -2.51
N TRP A 69 -3.67 -1.98 -2.18
CA TRP A 69 -2.46 -1.83 -3.00
C TRP A 69 -2.57 -2.60 -4.32
N ASP A 70 -3.49 -3.54 -4.44
CA ASP A 70 -3.77 -4.25 -5.68
C ASP A 70 -4.66 -3.42 -6.63
N ASP A 71 -5.40 -2.44 -6.10
CA ASP A 71 -6.20 -1.49 -6.90
C ASP A 71 -5.57 -0.09 -7.03
N CYS A 72 -4.57 0.24 -6.21
CA CYS A 72 -3.88 1.52 -6.23
C CYS A 72 -3.00 1.68 -7.49
N THR A 73 -3.27 2.71 -8.29
CA THR A 73 -2.51 3.03 -9.50
C THR A 73 -1.45 4.14 -9.29
N ALA A 74 -1.14 4.46 -8.04
CA ALA A 74 -0.12 5.45 -7.66
C ALA A 74 -0.34 6.88 -8.22
N GLN A 75 -1.59 7.29 -8.48
CA GLN A 75 -1.90 8.63 -9.00
C GLN A 75 -1.79 9.77 -7.97
N GLY A 76 -1.71 9.45 -6.67
CA GLY A 76 -1.56 10.45 -5.60
C GLY A 76 -2.78 11.32 -5.32
N SER A 77 -3.92 11.08 -5.97
CA SER A 77 -5.14 11.88 -5.80
C SER A 77 -5.66 11.87 -4.36
N CYS A 78 -5.42 10.81 -3.59
CA CYS A 78 -5.80 10.74 -2.17
C CYS A 78 -5.00 11.71 -1.28
N MET A 79 -3.77 12.05 -1.66
CA MET A 79 -2.86 12.85 -0.83
C MET A 79 -3.25 14.33 -0.78
N SER A 80 -3.88 14.84 -1.84
CA SER A 80 -4.39 16.22 -1.88
C SER A 80 -5.79 16.39 -1.30
N VAL A 81 -6.50 15.28 -1.06
CA VAL A 81 -7.89 15.30 -0.57
C VAL A 81 -7.95 15.32 0.96
N CYS A 82 -7.05 14.59 1.62
CA CYS A 82 -7.03 14.57 3.08
C CYS A 82 -6.31 15.82 3.61
N PRO A 83 -6.94 16.66 4.46
CA PRO A 83 -6.28 17.83 5.04
C PRO A 83 -5.19 17.48 6.05
N VAL A 84 -5.09 16.21 6.41
CA VAL A 84 -4.05 15.65 7.28
C VAL A 84 -3.26 14.60 6.50
N GLN A 85 -1.98 14.47 6.83
CA GLN A 85 -1.06 13.56 6.14
C GLN A 85 -1.33 12.09 6.49
N THR A 86 -2.42 11.52 5.97
CA THR A 86 -2.82 10.12 6.26
C THR A 86 -1.97 9.10 5.52
N PHE A 87 -1.48 9.45 4.33
CA PHE A 87 -0.69 8.57 3.47
C PHE A 87 0.62 9.24 3.11
N GLN A 88 1.64 8.44 2.84
CA GLN A 88 2.93 8.87 2.32
C GLN A 88 3.40 7.90 1.24
N TRP A 89 4.29 8.36 0.35
CA TRP A 89 4.98 7.48 -0.59
C TRP A 89 6.08 6.72 0.13
N TYR A 90 5.90 5.41 0.33
CA TYR A 90 6.88 4.57 1.04
C TYR A 90 8.29 4.68 0.43
N ARG A 91 8.39 4.77 -0.91
CA ARG A 91 9.69 4.87 -1.63
C ARG A 91 10.49 6.13 -1.35
N THR A 92 9.79 7.21 -1.01
CA THR A 92 10.46 8.49 -0.70
C THR A 92 11.14 8.45 0.65
N GLU A 93 10.74 7.52 1.52
CA GLU A 93 11.42 7.23 2.77
C GLU A 93 12.41 6.05 2.61
N LYS A 94 11.95 4.94 2.03
CA LYS A 94 12.72 3.72 1.81
C LYS A 94 12.54 3.21 0.39
N ASP A 95 13.58 3.37 -0.43
CA ASP A 95 13.55 2.90 -1.82
C ASP A 95 13.77 1.38 -1.93
N ILE A 96 12.75 0.61 -1.55
CA ILE A 96 12.74 -0.87 -1.53
C ILE A 96 11.60 -1.43 -2.39
N PRO A 97 11.62 -2.69 -2.82
CA PRO A 97 10.47 -3.33 -3.44
C PRO A 97 9.18 -3.21 -2.61
N ALA A 98 8.04 -3.09 -3.29
CA ALA A 98 6.73 -2.99 -2.62
C ALA A 98 6.44 -4.22 -1.73
N ALA A 99 6.88 -5.41 -2.18
CA ALA A 99 6.80 -6.63 -1.39
C ALA A 99 7.63 -6.55 -0.09
N ASP A 100 8.77 -5.86 -0.12
CA ASP A 100 9.64 -5.71 1.06
C ASP A 100 9.08 -4.69 2.07
N CYS A 101 7.98 -4.02 1.74
CA CYS A 101 7.25 -3.20 2.70
C CYS A 101 6.48 -4.07 3.71
N LEU A 102 6.15 -5.33 3.37
CA LEU A 102 5.57 -6.28 4.32
C LEU A 102 6.50 -6.42 5.53
N ASP A 103 6.01 -6.10 6.72
CA ASP A 103 6.76 -6.11 7.99
C ASP A 103 7.88 -5.07 8.14
N ALA A 104 8.00 -4.13 7.22
CA ALA A 104 8.91 -3.00 7.36
C ALA A 104 8.43 -2.00 8.43
N THR A 105 9.40 -1.34 9.06
CA THR A 105 9.16 -0.20 9.95
C THR A 105 9.46 1.10 9.22
N PHE A 106 8.60 2.11 9.33
CA PHE A 106 8.77 3.45 8.73
C PHE A 106 8.79 4.52 9.82
N ASP A 107 9.48 5.64 9.56
CA ASP A 107 9.57 6.82 10.43
C ASP A 107 8.51 7.88 10.11
N GLY A 108 7.71 7.69 9.05
CA GLY A 108 6.67 8.64 8.68
C GLY A 108 7.23 9.91 8.02
N THR A 109 8.43 9.84 7.46
CA THR A 109 9.14 10.98 6.85
C THR A 109 9.05 10.98 5.32
N GLY A 110 8.21 10.12 4.75
CA GLY A 110 7.94 10.10 3.33
C GLY A 110 7.21 11.36 2.86
N LEU A 111 7.41 11.69 1.58
CA LEU A 111 6.71 12.76 0.89
C LEU A 111 5.27 12.34 0.57
N THR A 112 4.41 13.35 0.45
CA THR A 112 3.04 13.27 -0.05
C THR A 112 2.89 14.00 -1.37
#